data_AF-A0A9D2P4C2-F1
#
_entry.id   AF-A0A9D2P4C2-F1
#
_cell.length_a   1.000
_cell.length_b   1.000
_cell.length_c   1.000
_cell.angle_alpha   90.00
_cell.angle_beta   90.00
_cell.angle_gamma   90.00
#
_symmetry.space_group_name_H-M   'P 1'
#
loop_
_entity.id
_entity.type
_entity.pdbx_description
1 polymer ?
#
loop_
_entity_poly.entity_id
_entity_poly.type
_entity_poly.pdbx_seq_one_letter_code
_entity_poly.pdbx_strand_id
1 'polypeptide(L)'
;MKEFNNIKIVGVDYGYGNIKTAGTVTKSGVTAYETEPIFSGNILEYEGGYYRIGECQKEFVSDKVSDDDYYLLTLMSIARELNVYGIHEADVHLAAGLPLTWIRRQREEFRSYLLKNREVTYRFNGKEYRIRLIGCSLYPQGYPAIVTRLKDFKGTNLLADIGKPYLDCITSAARQYVADIFSTLRKYEYNPDLMRLYIVGGGGCLIRHFGQYDESRVTIVDDICATAKGYEYLAFSSLRRKG
;
A
#
# COMPACT_ATOMS: atom_id res chain seq x y z
N MET A 1 -4.17 -4.31 11.61
CA MET A 1 -3.30 -3.94 12.73
C MET A 1 -2.86 -5.14 13.58
N LYS A 2 -1.55 -5.29 13.78
CA LYS A 2 -0.94 -6.18 14.80
C LYS A 2 -0.48 -5.38 16.01
N GLU A 3 -0.13 -6.07 17.09
CA GLU A 3 0.28 -5.44 18.35
C GLU A 3 1.37 -6.24 19.07
N PHE A 4 2.31 -5.56 19.73
CA PHE A 4 3.36 -6.16 20.55
C PHE A 4 3.69 -5.22 21.73
N ASN A 5 3.62 -5.70 22.98
CA ASN A 5 3.88 -4.89 24.18
C ASN A 5 3.18 -3.51 24.18
N ASN A 6 1.86 -3.51 23.93
CA ASN A 6 0.98 -2.34 23.76
C ASN A 6 1.27 -1.43 22.55
N ILE A 7 2.35 -1.68 21.80
CA ILE A 7 2.69 -0.96 20.56
C ILE A 7 1.82 -1.49 19.43
N LYS A 8 1.08 -0.60 18.77
CA LYS A 8 0.30 -0.90 17.57
C LYS A 8 1.22 -0.87 16.34
N ILE A 9 1.12 -1.88 15.48
CA ILE A 9 1.94 -2.03 14.28
C ILE A 9 1.05 -1.78 13.07
N VAL A 10 1.34 -0.68 12.37
CA VAL A 10 0.57 -0.21 11.20
C VAL A 10 1.38 -0.45 9.93
N GLY A 11 0.86 -1.32 9.06
CA GLY A 11 1.44 -1.59 7.75
C GLY A 11 0.98 -0.58 6.70
N VAL A 12 1.89 0.03 5.94
CA VAL A 12 1.54 1.01 4.88
C VAL A 12 2.28 0.70 3.57
N ASP A 13 1.52 0.47 2.49
CA ASP A 13 2.03 0.33 1.12
C ASP A 13 1.78 1.60 0.31
N TYR A 14 2.85 2.37 0.09
CA TYR A 14 2.85 3.63 -0.67
C TYR A 14 2.89 3.39 -2.19
N GLY A 15 1.78 2.88 -2.73
CA GLY A 15 1.58 2.71 -4.17
C GLY A 15 1.08 4.00 -4.83
N TYR A 16 1.65 4.34 -6.01
CA TYR A 16 1.38 5.61 -6.71
C TYR A 16 -0.09 5.91 -6.97
N GLY A 17 -0.93 4.90 -7.29
CA GLY A 17 -2.38 5.11 -7.46
C GLY A 17 -3.22 4.89 -6.20
N ASN A 18 -2.75 4.08 -5.25
CA ASN A 18 -3.50 3.72 -4.04
C ASN A 18 -2.56 3.42 -2.86
N ILE A 19 -2.79 4.12 -1.75
CA ILE A 19 -2.25 3.82 -0.43
C ILE A 19 -3.07 2.70 0.20
N LYS A 20 -2.39 1.74 0.83
CA LYS A 20 -3.05 0.55 1.39
C LYS A 20 -2.50 0.26 2.77
N THR A 21 -3.40 -0.02 3.69
CA THR A 21 -3.10 -0.53 5.02
C THR A 21 -3.55 -1.99 5.12
N ALA A 22 -3.47 -2.60 6.31
CA ALA A 22 -3.92 -3.98 6.49
C ALA A 22 -5.44 -4.15 6.33
N GLY A 23 -6.24 -3.14 6.68
CA GLY A 23 -7.69 -3.12 6.61
C GLY A 23 -8.30 -2.14 5.60
N THR A 24 -7.54 -1.19 5.04
CA THR A 24 -8.10 -0.15 4.16
C THR A 24 -7.31 0.10 2.88
N VAL A 25 -8.02 0.63 1.88
CA VAL A 25 -7.46 1.16 0.62
C VAL A 25 -7.97 2.59 0.44
N THR A 26 -7.08 3.49 0.04
CA THR A 26 -7.36 4.91 -0.26
C THR A 26 -6.65 5.26 -1.57
N LYS A 27 -7.25 6.08 -2.44
CA LYS A 27 -6.46 6.68 -3.52
C LYS A 27 -5.36 7.59 -2.92
N SER A 28 -4.28 7.78 -3.66
CA SER A 28 -3.08 8.47 -3.20
C SER A 28 -3.10 9.98 -3.28
N GLY A 29 -4.07 10.58 -3.97
CA GLY A 29 -4.13 12.03 -4.14
C GLY A 29 -4.39 12.77 -2.83
N VAL A 30 -3.67 13.87 -2.64
CA VAL A 30 -3.84 14.83 -1.54
C VAL A 30 -4.20 16.17 -2.15
N THR A 31 -5.09 16.93 -1.52
CA THR A 31 -5.46 18.29 -1.93
C THR A 31 -5.54 19.17 -0.69
N ALA A 32 -4.73 20.22 -0.65
CA ALA A 32 -4.65 21.15 0.47
C ALA A 32 -5.67 22.30 0.34
N TYR A 33 -6.18 22.75 1.48
CA TYR A 33 -7.11 23.86 1.63
C TYR A 33 -6.69 24.73 2.82
N GLU A 34 -6.84 26.04 2.69
CA GLU A 34 -6.54 27.02 3.75
C GLU A 34 -7.63 27.06 4.84
N THR A 35 -8.86 26.65 4.50
CA THR A 35 -10.04 26.69 5.37
C THR A 35 -10.74 25.34 5.40
N GLU A 36 -11.58 25.10 6.43
CA GLU A 36 -12.32 23.86 6.57
C GLU A 36 -13.23 23.62 5.34
N PRO A 37 -13.08 22.51 4.62
CA PRO A 37 -13.89 22.27 3.42
C PRO A 37 -15.34 21.93 3.74
N ILE A 38 -16.28 22.45 2.95
CA ILE A 38 -17.74 22.26 3.14
C ILE A 38 -18.18 20.79 2.94
N PHE A 39 -17.41 20.02 2.17
CA PHE A 39 -17.68 18.61 1.90
C PHE A 39 -17.11 17.70 2.99
N SER A 40 -17.86 16.69 3.40
CA SER A 40 -17.41 15.72 4.42
C SER A 40 -16.64 14.53 3.83
N GLY A 41 -15.74 13.96 4.64
CA GLY A 41 -15.06 12.70 4.36
C GLY A 41 -13.63 12.81 3.81
N ASN A 42 -12.75 12.01 4.43
CA ASN A 42 -11.30 11.95 4.25
C ASN A 42 -10.58 13.31 4.38
N ILE A 43 -10.97 14.10 5.37
CA ILE A 43 -10.26 15.35 5.73
C ILE A 43 -9.32 15.06 6.89
N LEU A 44 -8.05 15.42 6.69
CA LEU A 44 -6.99 15.45 7.69
C LEU A 44 -6.72 16.91 8.06
N GLU A 45 -6.73 17.22 9.35
CA GLU A 45 -6.41 18.54 9.90
C GLU A 45 -5.05 18.42 10.61
N TYR A 46 -4.04 19.15 10.13
CA TYR A 46 -2.67 19.02 10.62
C TYR A 46 -1.90 20.35 10.46
N GLU A 47 -1.14 20.75 11.48
CA GLU A 47 -0.36 22.01 11.51
C GLU A 47 -1.13 23.29 11.06
N GLY A 48 -2.45 23.29 11.24
CA GLY A 48 -3.33 24.40 10.84
C GLY A 48 -3.85 24.35 9.40
N GLY A 49 -3.40 23.38 8.59
CA GLY A 49 -3.91 23.13 7.24
C GLY A 49 -4.97 22.03 7.19
N TYR A 50 -5.82 22.09 6.16
CA TYR A 50 -6.84 21.07 5.86
C TYR A 50 -6.45 20.31 4.59
N TYR A 51 -6.41 18.98 4.67
CA TYR A 51 -5.97 18.12 3.57
C TYR A 51 -7.03 17.08 3.25
N ARG A 52 -7.63 17.17 2.07
CA ARG A 52 -8.55 16.15 1.57
C ARG A 52 -7.78 15.06 0.87
N ILE A 53 -8.08 13.80 1.19
CA ILE A 53 -7.31 12.64 0.74
C ILE A 53 -8.21 11.66 -0.02
N GLY A 54 -7.73 11.22 -1.19
CA GLY A 54 -8.28 10.07 -1.90
C GLY A 54 -9.32 10.36 -3.00
N GLU A 55 -9.49 11.61 -3.43
CA GLU A 55 -10.32 11.93 -4.60
C GLU A 55 -9.61 11.60 -5.92
N CYS A 56 -8.40 12.13 -6.10
CA CYS A 56 -7.52 11.93 -7.24
C CYS A 56 -6.45 10.84 -6.97
N GLN A 57 -5.63 10.55 -7.98
CA GLN A 57 -4.38 9.79 -7.82
C GLN A 57 -3.23 10.79 -7.82
N LYS A 58 -2.21 10.56 -6.99
CA LYS A 58 -0.97 11.35 -7.03
C LYS A 58 -0.23 11.04 -8.34
N GLU A 59 0.22 12.09 -9.03
CA GLU A 59 1.06 11.93 -10.22
C GLU A 59 2.40 11.25 -9.88
N PHE A 60 3.09 10.71 -10.89
CA PHE A 60 4.39 10.10 -10.67
C PHE A 60 5.46 11.17 -10.41
N VAL A 61 5.79 11.35 -9.13
CA VAL A 61 6.94 12.17 -8.71
C VAL A 61 8.18 11.28 -8.59
N SER A 62 9.31 11.78 -9.09
CA SER A 62 10.62 11.11 -9.09
C SER A 62 11.32 11.09 -7.73
N ASP A 63 10.79 11.81 -6.76
CA ASP A 63 11.16 11.81 -5.34
C ASP A 63 9.89 11.56 -4.48
N LYS A 64 10.06 11.03 -3.27
CA LYS A 64 8.99 10.81 -2.27
C LYS A 64 9.18 11.65 -1.00
N VAL A 65 10.21 12.48 -0.94
CA VAL A 65 10.50 13.40 0.17
C VAL A 65 10.38 14.87 -0.28
N SER A 66 10.13 15.11 -1.58
CA SER A 66 9.92 16.46 -2.16
C SER A 66 8.66 17.18 -1.67
N ASP A 67 7.71 16.44 -1.10
CA ASP A 67 6.46 16.98 -0.56
C ASP A 67 6.05 16.24 0.72
N ASP A 68 5.17 16.87 1.50
CA ASP A 68 4.67 16.33 2.76
C ASP A 68 3.50 15.34 2.58
N ASP A 69 3.06 15.06 1.33
CA ASP A 69 1.93 14.18 1.05
C ASP A 69 2.14 12.79 1.65
N TYR A 70 3.34 12.21 1.53
CA TYR A 70 3.59 10.87 2.08
C TYR A 70 3.50 10.84 3.60
N TYR A 71 3.84 11.94 4.29
CA TYR A 71 3.63 12.10 5.72
C TYR A 71 2.14 12.24 6.06
N LEU A 72 1.40 13.09 5.35
CA LEU A 72 -0.06 13.26 5.50
C LEU A 72 -0.83 11.95 5.23
N LEU A 73 -0.46 11.21 4.18
CA LEU A 73 -0.97 9.89 3.86
C LEU A 73 -0.62 8.85 4.93
N THR A 74 0.49 9.04 5.68
CA THR A 74 0.84 8.21 6.83
C THR A 74 -0.07 8.49 8.02
N LEU A 75 -0.32 9.75 8.36
CA LEU A 75 -1.26 10.14 9.42
C LEU A 75 -2.67 9.62 9.12
N MET A 76 -3.16 9.80 7.89
CA MET A 76 -4.42 9.22 7.41
C MET A 76 -4.44 7.69 7.55
N SER A 77 -3.37 7.00 7.15
CA SER A 77 -3.27 5.53 7.24
C SER A 77 -3.34 5.04 8.70
N ILE A 78 -2.68 5.73 9.62
CA ILE A 78 -2.73 5.43 11.06
C ILE A 78 -4.14 5.67 11.61
N ALA A 79 -4.72 6.85 11.38
CA ALA A 79 -6.08 7.15 11.85
C ALA A 79 -7.12 6.18 11.30
N ARG A 80 -7.03 5.76 10.03
CA ARG A 80 -7.93 4.76 9.45
C ARG A 80 -7.82 3.39 10.13
N GLU A 81 -6.61 2.88 10.39
CA GLU A 81 -6.43 1.63 11.14
C GLU A 81 -6.91 1.76 12.60
N LEU A 82 -6.53 2.82 13.31
CA LEU A 82 -6.91 3.02 14.71
C LEU A 82 -8.43 3.19 14.89
N ASN A 83 -9.10 3.91 13.99
CA ASN A 83 -10.55 4.13 14.02
C ASN A 83 -11.36 2.83 13.87
N VAL A 84 -10.85 1.82 13.15
CA VAL A 84 -11.51 0.49 13.04
C VAL A 84 -11.64 -0.18 14.42
N TYR A 85 -10.74 0.14 15.35
CA TYR A 85 -10.73 -0.37 16.72
C TYR A 85 -11.22 0.66 17.75
N GLY A 86 -11.69 1.84 17.33
CA GLY A 86 -12.10 2.93 18.22
C GLY A 86 -10.96 3.54 19.04
N ILE A 87 -9.70 3.39 18.60
CA ILE A 87 -8.53 3.88 19.30
C ILE A 87 -8.22 5.30 18.86
N HIS A 88 -7.97 6.19 19.82
CA HIS A 88 -7.62 7.59 19.58
C HIS A 88 -6.25 8.00 20.16
N GLU A 89 -5.70 7.20 21.08
CA GLU A 89 -4.34 7.39 21.61
C GLU A 89 -3.53 6.08 21.49
N ALA A 90 -2.32 6.13 20.91
CA ALA A 90 -1.51 4.93 20.66
C ALA A 90 0.00 5.16 20.49
N ASP A 91 0.79 4.22 21.01
CA ASP A 91 2.16 3.98 20.53
C ASP A 91 2.10 3.23 19.20
N VAL A 92 2.73 3.80 18.16
CA VAL A 92 2.68 3.28 16.78
C VAL A 92 4.09 2.97 16.28
N HIS A 93 4.27 1.76 15.78
CA HIS A 93 5.44 1.35 15.00
C HIS A 93 5.05 1.14 13.55
N LEU A 94 5.63 1.94 12.65
CA LEU A 94 5.35 1.88 11.22
C LEU A 94 6.05 0.71 10.55
N ALA A 95 5.35 0.07 9.61
CA ALA A 95 5.91 -0.99 8.78
C ALA A 95 5.61 -0.67 7.30
N ALA A 96 6.61 -0.20 6.57
CA ALA A 96 6.40 0.54 5.32
C ALA A 96 7.19 0.01 4.12
N GLY A 97 6.62 0.20 2.94
CA GLY A 97 7.17 -0.21 1.66
C GLY A 97 7.94 0.87 0.90
N LEU A 98 9.13 0.54 0.39
CA LEU A 98 9.87 1.34 -0.57
C LEU A 98 10.14 0.59 -1.88
N PRO A 99 10.18 1.27 -3.05
CA PRO A 99 10.67 0.68 -4.29
C PRO A 99 12.06 0.05 -4.12
N LEU A 100 12.28 -1.10 -4.78
CA LEU A 100 13.52 -1.88 -4.70
C LEU A 100 14.78 -1.08 -5.08
N THR A 101 14.65 -0.17 -6.04
CA THR A 101 15.70 0.74 -6.48
C THR A 101 16.09 1.79 -5.41
N TRP A 102 15.17 2.13 -4.50
CA TRP A 102 15.30 3.24 -3.57
C TRP A 102 15.76 2.78 -2.18
N ILE A 103 15.42 1.56 -1.77
CA ILE A 103 15.76 1.02 -0.44
C ILE A 103 17.28 0.89 -0.18
N ARG A 104 18.11 0.96 -1.22
CA ARG A 104 19.59 1.00 -1.09
C ARG A 104 20.17 2.40 -0.87
N ARG A 105 19.42 3.47 -1.16
CA ARG A 105 19.93 4.86 -1.13
C ARG A 105 19.16 5.78 -0.18
N GLN A 106 17.83 5.77 -0.22
CA GLN A 106 16.96 6.72 0.51
C GLN A 106 16.30 6.12 1.77
N ARG A 107 16.67 4.90 2.18
CA ARG A 107 15.97 4.18 3.26
C ARG A 107 16.02 4.91 4.60
N GLU A 108 17.18 5.43 4.98
CA GLU A 108 17.35 6.08 6.29
C GLU A 108 16.76 7.50 6.28
N GLU A 109 16.89 8.22 5.15
CA GLU A 109 16.22 9.50 4.91
C GLU A 109 14.69 9.37 5.01
N PHE A 110 14.08 8.43 4.30
CA PHE A 110 12.64 8.17 4.38
C PHE A 110 12.19 7.68 5.76
N ARG A 111 13.05 6.95 6.51
CA ARG A 111 12.78 6.62 7.92
C ARG A 111 12.71 7.88 8.77
N SER A 112 13.70 8.77 8.64
CA SER A 112 13.75 10.03 9.40
C SER A 112 12.59 10.95 9.05
N TYR A 113 12.21 11.05 7.77
CA TYR A 113 11.01 11.78 7.32
C TYR A 113 9.72 11.23 7.94
N LEU A 114 9.49 9.91 7.91
CA LEU A 114 8.31 9.31 8.53
C LEU A 114 8.29 9.46 10.06
N LEU A 115 9.45 9.64 10.71
CA LEU A 115 9.60 9.81 12.15
C LEU A 115 9.90 11.27 12.54
N LYS A 116 9.69 12.25 11.65
CA LYS A 116 10.11 13.65 11.84
C LYS A 116 9.54 14.27 13.13
N ASN A 117 8.30 13.95 13.45
CA ASN A 117 7.63 14.31 14.70
C ASN A 117 7.33 13.03 15.48
N ARG A 118 7.93 12.89 16.67
CA ARG A 118 7.80 11.67 17.50
C ARG A 118 6.46 11.56 18.22
N GLU A 119 5.87 12.68 18.60
CA GLU A 119 4.54 12.76 19.18
C GLU A 119 3.73 13.71 18.30
N VAL A 120 2.54 13.26 17.87
CA VAL A 120 1.76 13.93 16.83
C VAL A 120 0.30 13.96 17.27
N THR A 121 -0.28 15.16 17.33
CA THR A 121 -1.72 15.37 17.52
C THR A 121 -2.30 15.97 16.26
N TYR A 122 -3.38 15.36 15.76
CA TYR A 122 -4.03 15.74 14.51
C TYR A 122 -5.50 15.30 14.54
N ARG A 123 -6.33 15.80 13.62
CA ARG A 123 -7.72 15.32 13.47
C ARG A 123 -7.89 14.66 12.11
N PHE A 124 -8.68 13.60 12.06
CA PHE A 124 -9.08 12.96 10.81
C PHE A 124 -10.58 12.64 10.85
N ASN A 125 -11.31 13.16 9.87
CA ASN A 125 -12.79 13.15 9.82
C ASN A 125 -13.41 13.69 11.12
N GLY A 126 -12.92 14.84 11.61
CA GLY A 126 -13.40 15.51 12.81
C GLY A 126 -13.06 14.83 14.15
N LYS A 127 -12.41 13.64 14.14
CA LYS A 127 -11.94 12.96 15.35
C LYS A 127 -10.46 13.26 15.61
N GLU A 128 -10.12 13.57 16.85
CA GLU A 128 -8.72 13.76 17.27
C GLU A 128 -8.00 12.42 17.45
N TYR A 129 -6.70 12.39 17.12
CA TYR A 129 -5.78 11.30 17.36
C TYR A 129 -4.49 11.85 17.95
N ARG A 130 -3.98 11.18 18.99
CA ARG A 130 -2.68 11.47 19.61
C ARG A 130 -1.80 10.23 19.52
N ILE A 131 -0.78 10.29 18.67
CA ILE A 131 0.08 9.13 18.43
C ILE A 131 1.52 9.43 18.82
N ARG A 132 2.22 8.38 19.26
CA ARG A 132 3.66 8.42 19.45
C ARG A 132 4.32 7.44 18.48
N LEU A 133 5.09 7.98 17.54
CA LEU A 133 5.85 7.21 16.57
C LEU A 133 7.13 6.68 17.24
N ILE A 134 7.10 5.41 17.63
CA ILE A 134 8.21 4.79 18.38
C ILE A 134 9.30 4.21 17.46
N GLY A 135 9.00 3.99 16.18
CA GLY A 135 9.92 3.37 15.22
C GLY A 135 9.29 3.10 13.86
N CYS A 136 10.14 2.81 12.87
CA CYS A 136 9.70 2.50 11.50
C CYS A 136 10.60 1.43 10.86
N SER A 137 9.98 0.33 10.41
CA SER A 137 10.62 -0.77 9.68
C SER A 137 10.32 -0.69 8.19
N LEU A 138 11.37 -0.50 7.39
CA LEU A 138 11.26 -0.34 5.94
C LEU A 138 11.69 -1.59 5.20
N TYR A 139 10.87 -2.02 4.25
CA TYR A 139 10.99 -3.25 3.47
C TYR A 139 10.82 -2.97 1.97
N PRO A 140 11.34 -3.83 1.06
CA PRO A 140 11.09 -3.69 -0.37
C PRO A 140 9.61 -3.89 -0.70
N GLN A 141 9.07 -3.12 -1.66
CA GLN A 141 7.72 -3.33 -2.18
C GLN A 141 7.58 -4.73 -2.84
N GLY A 142 6.42 -5.35 -2.63
CA GLY A 142 6.10 -6.72 -3.11
C GLY A 142 6.68 -7.86 -2.26
N TYR A 143 7.84 -7.69 -1.61
CA TYR A 143 8.52 -8.74 -0.84
C TYR A 143 7.67 -9.40 0.28
N PRO A 144 6.96 -8.67 1.17
CA PRO A 144 6.23 -9.28 2.27
C PRO A 144 4.96 -10.05 1.86
N ALA A 145 4.40 -9.74 0.69
CA ALA A 145 3.20 -10.41 0.17
C ALA A 145 3.47 -11.90 -0.12
N ILE A 146 4.74 -12.25 -0.37
CA ILE A 146 5.20 -13.62 -0.65
C ILE A 146 5.53 -14.37 0.65
N VAL A 147 6.25 -13.71 1.58
CA VAL A 147 6.81 -14.36 2.78
C VAL A 147 5.73 -14.85 3.77
N THR A 148 4.53 -14.27 3.74
CA THR A 148 3.49 -14.50 4.77
C THR A 148 2.43 -15.55 4.46
N ARG A 149 2.39 -16.10 3.23
CA ARG A 149 1.29 -16.99 2.79
C ARG A 149 1.71 -18.31 2.17
N LEU A 150 2.88 -18.84 2.51
CA LEU A 150 3.39 -20.13 2.01
C LEU A 150 2.49 -21.37 2.25
N LYS A 151 1.36 -21.26 2.97
CA LYS A 151 0.56 -22.40 3.43
C LYS A 151 -0.95 -22.35 3.12
N ASP A 152 -1.54 -21.19 2.79
CA ASP A 152 -2.99 -21.00 2.82
C ASP A 152 -3.53 -20.19 1.61
N PHE A 153 -4.20 -20.84 0.64
CA PHE A 153 -4.79 -20.15 -0.55
C PHE A 153 -6.09 -20.80 -1.09
N LYS A 154 -7.21 -20.04 -1.13
CA LYS A 154 -8.42 -20.25 -1.97
C LYS A 154 -9.26 -18.94 -2.11
N GLY A 155 -9.89 -18.69 -3.27
CA GLY A 155 -11.09 -17.81 -3.43
C GLY A 155 -10.95 -16.49 -4.26
N THR A 156 -11.99 -16.09 -5.01
CA THR A 156 -12.02 -14.95 -5.98
C THR A 156 -13.43 -14.34 -6.20
N ASN A 157 -13.54 -13.13 -6.80
CA ASN A 157 -14.73 -12.46 -7.41
C ASN A 157 -14.25 -11.26 -8.30
N LEU A 158 -15.02 -10.41 -9.05
CA LEU A 158 -16.46 -10.10 -9.20
C LEU A 158 -16.76 -9.61 -10.67
N LEU A 159 -17.80 -8.78 -10.94
CA LEU A 159 -18.32 -8.43 -12.29
C LEU A 159 -18.75 -6.94 -12.47
N ALA A 160 -18.83 -6.48 -13.73
CA ALA A 160 -19.49 -5.22 -14.18
C ALA A 160 -20.02 -5.35 -15.63
N ASP A 161 -21.05 -4.60 -16.00
CA ASP A 161 -21.77 -4.70 -17.29
C ASP A 161 -21.34 -3.60 -18.30
N ILE A 162 -21.01 -3.99 -19.54
CA ILE A 162 -20.42 -3.12 -20.58
C ILE A 162 -20.91 -3.57 -21.98
N GLY A 163 -21.20 -2.62 -22.87
CA GLY A 163 -21.63 -2.91 -24.25
C GLY A 163 -20.58 -3.63 -25.11
N LYS A 164 -21.03 -4.65 -25.87
CA LYS A 164 -20.18 -5.59 -26.61
C LYS A 164 -19.06 -4.98 -27.48
N PRO A 165 -19.27 -3.94 -28.32
CA PRO A 165 -18.19 -3.37 -29.15
C PRO A 165 -17.06 -2.76 -28.32
N TYR A 166 -17.37 -2.21 -27.14
CA TYR A 166 -16.40 -1.66 -26.22
C TYR A 166 -15.69 -2.76 -25.42
N LEU A 167 -16.41 -3.81 -25.03
CA LEU A 167 -15.82 -5.02 -24.43
C LEU A 167 -14.74 -5.63 -25.31
N ASP A 168 -15.00 -5.80 -26.61
CA ASP A 168 -14.06 -6.41 -27.55
C ASP A 168 -12.77 -5.57 -27.67
N CYS A 169 -12.90 -4.24 -27.74
CA CYS A 169 -11.77 -3.30 -27.76
C CYS A 169 -10.95 -3.34 -26.47
N ILE A 170 -11.61 -3.23 -25.31
CA ILE A 170 -10.98 -3.27 -23.97
C ILE A 170 -10.28 -4.61 -23.74
N THR A 171 -10.92 -5.72 -24.12
CA THR A 171 -10.36 -7.08 -24.03
C THR A 171 -9.11 -7.24 -24.89
N SER A 172 -9.11 -6.69 -26.10
CA SER A 172 -7.95 -6.72 -27.00
C SER A 172 -6.76 -5.95 -26.41
N ALA A 173 -6.99 -4.72 -25.93
CA ALA A 173 -5.97 -3.90 -25.28
C ALA A 173 -5.40 -4.56 -24.02
N ALA A 174 -6.26 -5.17 -23.18
CA ALA A 174 -5.83 -5.88 -21.98
C ALA A 174 -4.99 -7.12 -22.28
N ARG A 175 -5.34 -7.90 -23.32
CA ARG A 175 -4.55 -9.04 -23.79
C ARG A 175 -3.18 -8.62 -24.30
N GLN A 176 -3.11 -7.57 -25.12
CA GLN A 176 -1.84 -7.04 -25.62
C GLN A 176 -0.92 -6.60 -24.46
N TYR A 177 -1.45 -5.82 -23.53
CA TYR A 177 -0.71 -5.36 -22.35
C TYR A 177 -0.13 -6.51 -21.52
N VAL A 178 -0.89 -7.59 -21.31
CA VAL A 178 -0.41 -8.78 -20.59
C VAL A 178 0.64 -9.56 -21.41
N ALA A 179 0.47 -9.68 -22.73
CA ALA A 179 1.45 -10.30 -23.60
C ALA A 179 2.80 -9.57 -23.56
N ASP A 180 2.77 -8.23 -23.53
CA ASP A 180 3.95 -7.37 -23.43
C ASP A 180 4.66 -7.51 -22.07
N ILE A 181 3.92 -7.71 -20.98
CA ILE A 181 4.50 -8.05 -19.66
C ILE A 181 5.25 -9.39 -19.74
N PHE A 182 4.64 -10.46 -20.25
CA PHE A 182 5.33 -11.75 -20.37
C PHE A 182 6.50 -11.72 -21.37
N SER A 183 6.41 -10.91 -22.42
CA SER A 183 7.52 -10.66 -23.36
C SER A 183 8.69 -9.97 -22.64
N THR A 184 8.39 -8.96 -21.83
CA THR A 184 9.36 -8.25 -21.01
C THR A 184 10.01 -9.18 -19.98
N LEU A 185 9.23 -10.02 -19.29
CA LEU A 185 9.75 -11.01 -18.35
C LEU A 185 10.74 -11.98 -19.05
N ARG A 186 10.38 -12.54 -20.21
CA ARG A 186 11.27 -13.42 -20.99
C ARG A 186 12.56 -12.71 -21.43
N LYS A 187 12.48 -11.41 -21.77
CA LYS A 187 13.65 -10.58 -22.09
C LYS A 187 14.59 -10.39 -20.89
N TYR A 188 14.05 -10.40 -19.67
CA TYR A 188 14.82 -10.42 -18.42
C TYR A 188 14.98 -11.86 -17.86
N GLU A 189 15.21 -12.82 -18.77
CA GLU A 189 15.62 -14.20 -18.47
C GLU A 189 14.60 -15.05 -17.69
N TYR A 190 13.35 -14.60 -17.52
CA TYR A 190 12.30 -15.46 -16.98
C TYR A 190 11.99 -16.62 -17.93
N ASN A 191 12.25 -17.84 -17.47
CA ASN A 191 11.88 -19.08 -18.15
C ASN A 191 10.76 -19.79 -17.35
N PRO A 192 9.56 -20.00 -17.91
CA PRO A 192 8.44 -20.63 -17.21
C PRO A 192 8.68 -22.11 -16.83
N ASP A 193 9.47 -22.84 -17.62
CA ASP A 193 9.78 -24.25 -17.42
C ASP A 193 10.76 -24.43 -16.24
N LEU A 194 11.65 -23.46 -16.03
CA LEU A 194 12.66 -23.47 -14.97
C LEU A 194 12.24 -22.70 -13.70
N MET A 195 11.43 -21.65 -13.84
CA MET A 195 11.11 -20.71 -12.74
C MET A 195 9.60 -20.72 -12.43
N ARG A 196 9.26 -20.55 -11.14
CA ARG A 196 7.88 -20.24 -10.71
C ARG A 196 7.73 -18.72 -10.58
N LEU A 197 6.71 -18.15 -11.23
CA LEU A 197 6.42 -16.73 -11.23
C LEU A 197 5.43 -16.36 -10.12
N TYR A 198 5.73 -15.30 -9.36
CA TYR A 198 4.81 -14.75 -8.37
C TYR A 198 4.45 -13.32 -8.76
N ILE A 199 3.15 -13.08 -8.98
CA ILE A 199 2.59 -11.78 -9.36
C ILE A 199 1.80 -11.24 -8.17
N VAL A 200 2.11 -10.02 -7.74
CA VAL A 200 1.55 -9.40 -6.53
C VAL A 200 0.98 -8.01 -6.83
N GLY A 201 -0.11 -7.65 -6.14
CA GLY A 201 -0.78 -6.37 -6.29
C GLY A 201 -1.81 -6.33 -7.44
N GLY A 202 -2.51 -5.19 -7.56
CA GLY A 202 -3.73 -5.08 -8.38
C GLY A 202 -3.56 -5.39 -9.88
N GLY A 203 -2.36 -5.25 -10.45
CA GLY A 203 -2.07 -5.63 -11.83
C GLY A 203 -2.20 -7.14 -12.10
N GLY A 204 -2.15 -7.98 -11.07
CA GLY A 204 -2.36 -9.42 -11.19
C GLY A 204 -3.75 -9.79 -11.75
N CYS A 205 -4.76 -8.96 -11.51
CA CYS A 205 -6.11 -9.18 -12.05
C CYS A 205 -6.11 -9.23 -13.59
N LEU A 206 -5.38 -8.34 -14.27
CA LEU A 206 -5.28 -8.36 -15.74
C LEU A 206 -4.59 -9.64 -16.22
N ILE A 207 -3.49 -10.02 -15.56
CA ILE A 207 -2.76 -11.24 -15.93
C ILE A 207 -3.64 -12.47 -15.74
N ARG A 208 -4.47 -12.55 -14.68
CA ARG A 208 -5.38 -13.69 -14.48
C ARG A 208 -6.38 -13.85 -15.63
N HIS A 209 -7.03 -12.77 -16.04
CA HIS A 209 -8.16 -12.83 -16.97
C HIS A 209 -7.76 -12.79 -18.45
N PHE A 210 -6.57 -12.26 -18.77
CA PHE A 210 -6.14 -12.03 -20.15
C PHE A 210 -4.77 -12.64 -20.51
N GLY A 211 -4.06 -13.23 -19.55
CA GLY A 211 -2.77 -13.89 -19.76
C GLY A 211 -2.88 -15.34 -20.21
N GLN A 212 -1.84 -15.81 -20.90
CA GLN A 212 -1.61 -17.22 -21.22
C GLN A 212 -0.35 -17.69 -20.51
N TYR A 213 -0.50 -18.62 -19.57
CA TYR A 213 0.58 -19.15 -18.73
C TYR A 213 0.12 -20.47 -18.09
N ASP A 214 1.08 -21.25 -17.57
CA ASP A 214 0.79 -22.44 -16.77
C ASP A 214 0.39 -22.03 -15.34
N GLU A 215 -0.87 -22.27 -14.97
CA GLU A 215 -1.43 -21.96 -13.65
C GLU A 215 -0.73 -22.70 -12.49
N SER A 216 -0.08 -23.84 -12.76
CA SER A 216 0.73 -24.55 -11.76
C SER A 216 2.10 -23.87 -11.50
N ARG A 217 2.53 -23.00 -12.42
CA ARG A 217 3.83 -22.31 -12.46
C ARG A 217 3.73 -20.81 -12.19
N VAL A 218 2.53 -20.24 -12.20
CA VAL A 218 2.30 -18.82 -11.91
C VAL A 218 1.30 -18.67 -10.77
N THR A 219 1.66 -17.88 -9.75
CA THR A 219 0.78 -17.57 -8.62
C THR A 219 0.46 -16.09 -8.60
N ILE A 220 -0.84 -15.75 -8.64
CA ILE A 220 -1.33 -14.37 -8.68
C ILE A 220 -2.05 -14.03 -7.36
N VAL A 221 -1.54 -13.07 -6.60
CA VAL A 221 -2.02 -12.72 -5.25
C VAL A 221 -3.11 -11.62 -5.31
N ASP A 222 -4.34 -12.00 -4.97
CA ASP A 222 -5.54 -11.13 -5.04
C ASP A 222 -5.75 -10.17 -3.86
N ASP A 223 -5.19 -10.45 -2.70
CA ASP A 223 -5.38 -9.59 -1.55
C ASP A 223 -4.61 -8.28 -1.79
N ILE A 224 -5.36 -7.25 -2.19
CA ILE A 224 -4.88 -5.90 -2.50
C ILE A 224 -4.04 -5.35 -1.33
N CYS A 225 -4.36 -5.73 -0.10
CA CYS A 225 -3.67 -5.34 1.13
C CYS A 225 -2.58 -6.35 1.59
N ALA A 226 -2.28 -7.42 0.83
CA ALA A 226 -1.30 -8.45 1.20
C ALA A 226 0.08 -7.86 1.54
N THR A 227 0.52 -6.87 0.77
CA THR A 227 1.79 -6.16 0.97
C THR A 227 1.82 -5.48 2.34
N ALA A 228 0.76 -4.76 2.72
CA ALA A 228 0.65 -4.05 3.99
C ALA A 228 0.52 -5.02 5.18
N LYS A 229 -0.32 -6.06 5.07
CA LYS A 229 -0.44 -7.15 6.06
C LYS A 229 0.90 -7.85 6.28
N GLY A 230 1.67 -8.03 5.22
CA GLY A 230 2.99 -8.62 5.28
C GLY A 230 4.02 -7.70 5.96
N TYR A 231 3.96 -6.37 5.77
CA TYR A 231 4.77 -5.44 6.56
C TYR A 231 4.47 -5.57 8.06
N GLU A 232 3.20 -5.59 8.48
CA GLU A 232 2.83 -5.78 9.89
C GLU A 232 3.40 -7.08 10.47
N TYR A 233 3.28 -8.19 9.74
CA TYR A 233 3.81 -9.49 10.16
C TYR A 233 5.34 -9.48 10.31
N LEU A 234 6.07 -8.92 9.34
CA LEU A 234 7.52 -8.85 9.38
C LEU A 234 8.02 -7.93 10.50
N ALA A 235 7.34 -6.81 10.76
CA ALA A 235 7.67 -5.91 11.85
C ALA A 235 7.41 -6.56 13.21
N PHE A 236 6.24 -7.17 13.40
CA PHE A 236 5.90 -7.96 14.59
C PHE A 236 6.93 -9.07 14.87
N SER A 237 7.28 -9.84 13.84
CA SER A 237 8.28 -10.92 13.93
C SER A 237 9.72 -10.42 14.12
N SER A 238 10.00 -9.14 13.84
CA SER A 238 11.28 -8.49 14.11
C SER A 238 11.35 -8.01 15.56
N LEU A 239 10.30 -7.34 16.04
CA LEU A 239 10.19 -6.86 17.43
C LEU A 239 10.24 -8.03 18.42
N ARG A 240 9.49 -9.11 18.16
CA ARG A 240 9.52 -10.36 18.96
C ARG A 240 10.85 -11.12 19.02
N ARG A 241 11.86 -10.73 18.23
CA ARG A 241 13.22 -11.30 18.26
C ARG A 241 14.25 -10.34 18.86
N LYS A 242 13.84 -9.14 19.25
CA LYS A 242 14.70 -8.07 19.79
C LYS A 242 14.38 -7.69 21.24
N GLY A 243 13.16 -7.96 21.69
CA GLY A 243 12.79 -8.02 23.11
C GLY A 243 12.66 -9.47 23.55
#